data_AF-A0AAW2QQW3-F1
#
_entry.id   AF-A0AAW2QQW3-F1
#
_cell.length_a   1.000
_cell.length_b   1.000
_cell.length_c   1.000
_cell.angle_alpha   90.00
_cell.angle_beta   90.00
_cell.angle_gamma   90.00
#
_symmetry.space_group_name_H-M   'P 1'
#
loop_
_entity.id
_entity.type
_entity.pdbx_description
1 polymer ?
#
loop_
_entity_poly.entity_id
_entity_poly.type
_entity_poly.pdbx_seq_one_letter_code
_entity_poly.pdbx_strand_id
1 'polypeptide(L)'
;MEWVEGVKLNEQEAIERQGLKVLDLVNTGIQCSLRQLLEYGYFHADPHPGNLLATPDGKLAFLDFGMMSETPEQARSAIIGHVVHMVNRDYEAMARDYYALDFLSPTVDVSPIVPALRNFFDDALNSTVSELNFKTIVDGFGCCLIPISI
;
A
#
# COMPACT_ATOMS: atom_id res chain seq x y z
N MET A 1 -26.84 1.27 -9.77
CA MET A 1 -26.11 2.45 -9.28
C MET A 1 -27.11 3.50 -8.88
N GLU A 2 -26.87 4.18 -7.77
CA GLU A 2 -27.64 5.34 -7.34
C GLU A 2 -26.87 6.61 -7.72
N TRP A 3 -27.60 7.72 -7.90
CA TRP A 3 -26.96 9.01 -8.13
C TRP A 3 -26.30 9.49 -6.83
N VAL A 4 -25.03 9.86 -6.91
CA VAL A 4 -24.27 10.39 -5.77
C VAL A 4 -23.82 11.81 -6.10
N GLU A 5 -24.18 12.75 -5.23
CA GLU A 5 -23.67 14.12 -5.30
C GLU A 5 -22.32 14.23 -4.59
N GLY A 6 -21.39 14.96 -5.21
CA GLY A 6 -20.09 15.21 -4.62
C GLY A 6 -19.15 16.00 -5.53
N VAL A 7 -17.99 16.33 -4.99
CA VAL A 7 -16.90 17.04 -5.67
C VAL A 7 -15.76 16.07 -5.93
N LYS A 8 -15.09 16.18 -7.08
CA LYS A 8 -13.95 15.31 -7.40
C LYS A 8 -12.80 15.55 -6.44
N LEU A 9 -12.07 14.50 -6.08
CA LEU A 9 -10.96 14.61 -5.12
C LEU A 9 -9.80 15.52 -5.58
N ASN A 10 -9.68 15.79 -6.89
CA ASN A 10 -8.68 16.71 -7.42
C ASN A 10 -9.10 18.19 -7.36
N GLU A 11 -10.31 18.51 -6.92
CA GLU A 11 -10.84 19.88 -6.79
C GLU A 11 -10.73 20.38 -5.34
N GLN A 12 -9.50 20.54 -4.84
CA GLN A 12 -9.23 20.91 -3.45
C GLN A 12 -10.01 22.15 -2.98
N GLU A 13 -10.04 23.23 -3.76
CA GLU A 13 -10.75 24.45 -3.38
C GLU A 13 -12.26 24.21 -3.18
N ALA A 14 -12.87 23.35 -4.00
CA ALA A 14 -14.29 23.07 -3.91
C ALA A 14 -14.61 22.21 -2.67
N ILE A 15 -13.70 21.31 -2.29
CA ILE A 15 -13.77 20.52 -1.05
C ILE A 15 -13.65 21.45 0.17
N GLU A 16 -12.68 22.35 0.17
CA GLU A 16 -12.46 23.29 1.28
C GLU A 16 -13.62 24.27 1.45
N ARG A 17 -14.27 24.70 0.36
CA ARG A 17 -15.50 25.52 0.41
C ARG A 17 -16.68 24.80 1.09
N GLN A 18 -16.67 23.47 1.13
CA GLN A 18 -17.65 22.67 1.89
C GLN A 18 -17.28 22.51 3.37
N GLY A 19 -16.14 23.08 3.80
CA GLY A 19 -15.63 22.92 5.16
C GLY A 19 -14.94 21.57 5.42
N LEU A 20 -14.70 20.79 4.36
CA LEU A 20 -14.00 19.52 4.42
C LEU A 20 -12.50 19.72 4.26
N LYS A 21 -11.70 18.78 4.79
CA LYS A 21 -10.25 18.76 4.59
C LYS A 21 -9.89 17.63 3.64
N VAL A 22 -9.16 17.96 2.58
CA VAL A 22 -8.68 16.97 1.60
C VAL A 22 -7.88 15.85 2.27
N LEU A 23 -7.06 16.19 3.27
CA LEU A 23 -6.25 15.21 4.00
C LEU A 23 -7.10 14.14 4.72
N ASP A 24 -8.26 14.51 5.25
CA ASP A 24 -9.16 13.57 5.93
C ASP A 24 -9.79 12.58 4.93
N LEU A 25 -10.08 13.05 3.72
CA LEU A 25 -10.59 12.23 2.62
C LEU A 25 -9.50 11.30 2.07
N VAL A 26 -8.26 11.78 1.94
CA VAL A 26 -7.10 10.94 1.57
C VAL A 26 -6.89 9.84 2.60
N ASN A 27 -6.93 10.17 3.90
CA ASN A 27 -6.85 9.19 4.97
C ASN A 27 -7.98 8.15 4.85
N THR A 28 -9.20 8.59 4.59
CA THR A 28 -10.35 7.71 4.36
C THR A 28 -10.12 6.79 3.15
N GLY A 29 -9.61 7.33 2.05
CA GLY A 29 -9.27 6.55 0.86
C GLY A 29 -8.21 5.48 1.14
N ILE A 30 -7.15 5.82 1.87
CA ILE A 30 -6.11 4.86 2.30
C ILE A 30 -6.74 3.75 3.15
N GLN A 31 -7.57 4.09 4.14
CA GLN A 31 -8.25 3.11 4.98
C GLN A 31 -9.17 2.20 4.16
N CYS A 32 -9.96 2.75 3.24
CA CYS A 32 -10.82 1.97 2.35
C CYS A 32 -10.00 0.99 1.50
N SER A 33 -8.90 1.44 0.89
CA SER A 33 -8.02 0.60 0.07
C SER A 33 -7.35 -0.51 0.88
N LEU A 34 -6.87 -0.21 2.09
CA LEU A 34 -6.25 -1.21 2.96
C LEU A 34 -7.26 -2.26 3.43
N ARG A 35 -8.48 -1.85 3.80
CA ARG A 35 -9.54 -2.79 4.19
C ARG A 35 -9.97 -3.67 3.03
N GLN A 36 -10.16 -3.07 1.85
CA GLN A 36 -10.38 -3.80 0.60
C GLN A 36 -9.34 -4.91 0.41
N LEU A 37 -8.05 -4.54 0.42
CA LEU A 37 -6.94 -5.46 0.20
C LEU A 37 -6.82 -6.54 1.29
N LEU A 38 -6.82 -6.15 2.57
CA LEU A 38 -6.41 -7.00 3.69
C LEU A 38 -7.59 -7.66 4.43
N GLU A 39 -8.73 -6.98 4.55
CA GLU A 39 -9.90 -7.45 5.29
C GLU A 39 -10.88 -8.19 4.37
N TYR A 40 -11.22 -7.59 3.23
CA TYR A 40 -12.26 -8.11 2.35
C TYR A 40 -11.73 -8.97 1.20
N GLY A 41 -10.45 -8.81 0.82
CA GLY A 41 -9.81 -9.61 -0.21
C GLY A 41 -10.23 -9.29 -1.63
N TYR A 42 -10.68 -8.07 -1.87
CA TYR A 42 -10.83 -7.50 -3.20
C TYR A 42 -10.40 -6.04 -3.13
N PHE A 43 -9.70 -5.56 -4.14
CA PHE A 43 -9.21 -4.19 -4.15
C PHE A 43 -9.40 -3.54 -5.51
N HIS A 44 -9.62 -2.23 -5.49
CA HIS A 44 -9.61 -1.43 -6.70
C HIS A 44 -8.15 -1.21 -7.13
N ALA A 45 -7.78 -1.72 -8.30
CA ALA A 45 -6.41 -1.69 -8.81
C ALA A 45 -5.98 -0.32 -9.39
N ASP A 46 -6.93 0.61 -9.56
CA ASP A 46 -6.69 1.96 -10.06
C ASP A 46 -7.74 2.97 -9.51
N PRO A 47 -7.71 3.29 -8.20
CA PRO A 47 -8.62 4.25 -7.61
C PRO A 47 -8.14 5.69 -7.91
N HIS A 48 -8.13 6.07 -9.19
CA HIS A 48 -7.71 7.41 -9.61
C HIS A 48 -8.66 8.49 -9.03
N PRO A 49 -8.17 9.70 -8.66
CA PRO A 49 -9.01 10.76 -8.09
C PRO A 49 -10.24 11.14 -8.92
N GLY A 50 -10.23 10.87 -10.23
CA GLY A 50 -11.37 11.08 -11.13
C GLY A 50 -12.55 10.11 -10.90
N ASN A 51 -12.30 8.94 -10.30
CA ASN A 51 -13.29 7.92 -9.98
C ASN A 51 -13.81 8.03 -8.53
N LEU A 52 -13.40 9.09 -7.82
CA LEU A 52 -13.71 9.30 -6.42
C LEU A 52 -14.36 10.66 -6.21
N LEU A 53 -15.50 10.67 -5.53
CA LEU A 53 -16.16 11.89 -5.10
C LEU A 53 -16.07 12.05 -3.58
N ALA A 54 -15.80 13.28 -3.15
CA ALA A 54 -16.07 13.76 -1.81
C ALA A 54 -17.53 14.17 -1.72
N THR A 55 -18.31 13.48 -0.91
CA THR A 55 -19.71 13.81 -0.69
C THR A 55 -19.84 14.98 0.31
N PRO A 56 -20.95 15.75 0.29
CA PRO A 56 -21.14 16.87 1.21
C PRO A 56 -21.14 16.49 2.70
N ASP A 57 -21.45 15.23 3.02
CA ASP A 57 -21.39 14.65 4.37
C ASP A 57 -20.00 14.11 4.76
N GLY A 58 -18.97 14.38 3.94
CA GLY A 58 -17.58 14.04 4.24
C GLY A 58 -17.21 12.58 3.99
N LYS A 59 -17.95 11.86 3.14
CA LYS A 59 -17.62 10.49 2.73
C LYS A 59 -16.93 10.47 1.37
N LEU A 60 -16.37 9.31 1.06
CA LEU A 60 -15.72 9.01 -0.21
C LEU A 60 -16.60 8.04 -1.01
N ALA A 61 -17.00 8.44 -2.22
CA ALA A 61 -17.81 7.62 -3.10
C ALA A 61 -17.00 7.15 -4.30
N PHE A 62 -16.98 5.83 -4.52
CA PHE A 62 -16.37 5.21 -5.70
C PHE A 62 -17.39 5.16 -6.84
N LEU A 63 -17.01 5.70 -8.00
CA LEU A 63 -17.86 5.75 -9.19
C LEU A 63 -17.65 4.57 -10.13
N ASP A 64 -16.43 4.05 -10.14
CA ASP A 64 -16.00 2.98 -11.03
C ASP A 64 -15.53 1.78 -10.21
N PHE A 65 -15.81 0.59 -10.73
CA PHE A 65 -15.40 -0.71 -10.20
C PHE A 65 -14.96 -1.64 -11.35
N GLY A 66 -14.61 -1.10 -12.52
CA GLY A 66 -14.20 -1.86 -13.70
C GLY A 66 -12.83 -2.53 -13.56
N MET A 67 -11.97 -2.01 -12.69
CA MET A 67 -10.64 -2.58 -12.38
C MET A 67 -10.56 -3.03 -10.92
N MET A 68 -11.38 -4.04 -10.59
CA MET A 68 -11.32 -4.76 -9.32
C MET A 68 -10.53 -6.04 -9.48
N SER A 69 -9.71 -6.35 -8.48
CA SER A 69 -8.91 -7.57 -8.41
C SER A 69 -9.15 -8.27 -7.09
N GLU A 70 -9.04 -9.60 -7.07
CA GLU A 70 -9.14 -10.40 -5.85
C GLU A 70 -7.77 -10.61 -5.21
N THR A 71 -7.76 -10.77 -3.89
CA THR A 71 -6.57 -11.12 -3.10
C THR A 71 -6.91 -12.34 -2.25
N PRO A 72 -6.41 -13.52 -2.64
CA PRO A 72 -6.65 -14.77 -1.92
C PRO A 72 -6.23 -14.67 -0.45
N GLU A 73 -6.90 -15.40 0.42
CA GLU A 73 -6.65 -15.38 1.87
C GLU A 73 -5.19 -15.68 2.25
N GLN A 74 -4.55 -16.59 1.52
CA GLN A 74 -3.15 -16.92 1.70
C GLN A 74 -2.25 -15.72 1.41
N ALA A 75 -2.48 -15.02 0.29
CA ALA A 75 -1.76 -13.80 -0.06
C ALA A 75 -2.00 -12.68 0.97
N ARG A 76 -3.24 -12.49 1.44
CA ARG A 76 -3.55 -11.52 2.50
C ARG A 76 -2.77 -11.82 3.79
N SER A 77 -2.78 -13.08 4.20
CA SER A 77 -2.08 -13.53 5.40
C SER A 77 -0.56 -13.33 5.26
N ALA A 78 0.00 -13.61 4.09
CA ALA A 78 1.41 -13.38 3.79
C ALA A 78 1.77 -11.88 3.83
N ILE A 79 0.94 -11.01 3.25
CA ILE A 79 1.13 -9.54 3.31
C ILE A 79 1.08 -9.05 4.75
N ILE A 80 0.09 -9.49 5.54
CA ILE A 80 -0.03 -9.12 6.95
C ILE A 80 1.19 -9.59 7.74
N GLY A 81 1.62 -10.84 7.54
CA GLY A 81 2.84 -11.40 8.16
C GLY A 81 4.07 -10.56 7.84
N HIS A 82 4.25 -10.19 6.58
CA HIS A 82 5.36 -9.35 6.13
C HIS A 82 5.40 -7.98 6.80
N VAL A 83 4.25 -7.31 6.91
CA VAL A 83 4.14 -6.04 7.63
C VAL A 83 4.45 -6.22 9.13
N VAL A 84 3.97 -7.30 9.74
CA VAL A 84 4.25 -7.61 11.16
C VAL A 84 5.74 -7.83 11.40
N HIS A 85 6.42 -8.62 10.56
CA HIS A 85 7.85 -8.85 10.68
C HIS A 85 8.66 -7.56 10.44
N MET A 86 8.25 -6.73 9.48
CA MET A 86 8.83 -5.41 9.25
C MET A 86 8.74 -4.50 10.49
N VAL A 87 7.55 -4.38 11.10
CA VAL A 87 7.32 -3.53 12.28
C VAL A 87 8.09 -4.06 13.50
N ASN A 88 8.17 -5.38 13.66
CA ASN A 88 8.95 -6.03 14.72
C ASN A 88 10.46 -6.02 14.47
N ARG A 89 10.92 -5.50 13.32
CA ARG A 89 12.32 -5.53 12.87
C ARG A 89 12.90 -6.95 12.79
N ASP A 90 12.04 -7.94 12.55
CA ASP A 90 12.42 -9.34 12.32
C ASP A 90 12.73 -9.54 10.83
N TYR A 91 13.90 -9.05 10.41
CA TYR A 91 14.29 -9.08 9.00
C TYR A 91 14.59 -10.47 8.47
N GLU A 92 14.85 -11.45 9.34
CA GLU A 92 15.00 -12.84 8.93
C GLU A 92 13.67 -13.47 8.58
N ALA A 93 12.65 -13.26 9.41
CA ALA A 93 11.29 -13.71 9.10
C ALA A 93 10.73 -12.95 7.89
N MET A 94 10.94 -11.63 7.84
CA MET A 94 10.53 -10.78 6.72
C MET A 94 11.09 -11.26 5.38
N ALA A 95 12.35 -11.69 5.34
CA ALA A 95 12.98 -12.22 4.13
C ALA A 95 12.37 -13.56 3.68
N ARG A 96 11.93 -14.40 4.64
CA ARG A 96 11.26 -15.68 4.33
C ARG A 96 9.83 -15.49 3.85
N ASP A 97 9.17 -14.38 4.19
CA ASP A 97 7.82 -14.09 3.69
C ASP A 97 7.77 -14.00 2.16
N TYR A 98 8.90 -13.71 1.49
CA TYR A 98 8.97 -13.73 0.03
C TYR A 98 8.65 -15.10 -0.59
N TYR A 99 8.77 -16.20 0.17
CA TYR A 99 8.27 -17.49 -0.28
C TYR A 99 6.74 -17.56 -0.19
N ALA A 100 6.16 -17.08 0.91
CA ALA A 100 4.71 -17.08 1.13
C ALA A 100 3.98 -16.08 0.21
N LEU A 101 4.70 -15.05 -0.26
CA LEU A 101 4.24 -14.08 -1.26
C LEU A 101 4.46 -14.55 -2.70
N ASP A 102 5.00 -15.76 -2.92
CA ASP A 102 5.37 -16.31 -4.24
C ASP A 102 6.36 -15.43 -5.04
N PHE A 103 7.15 -14.59 -4.36
CA PHE A 103 8.20 -13.78 -5.01
C PHE A 103 9.49 -14.57 -5.24
N LEU A 104 9.77 -15.56 -4.37
CA LEU A 104 10.95 -16.42 -4.45
C LEU A 104 10.56 -17.89 -4.23
N SER A 105 11.33 -18.79 -4.85
CA SER A 105 11.22 -20.23 -4.56
C SER A 105 11.78 -20.53 -3.16
N PRO A 106 11.17 -21.46 -2.39
CA PRO A 106 11.69 -21.91 -1.08
C PRO A 106 13.13 -22.47 -1.11
N THR A 107 13.66 -22.76 -2.30
CA THR A 107 15.03 -23.25 -2.50
C THR A 107 16.09 -22.14 -2.53
N VAL A 108 15.69 -20.87 -2.65
CA VAL A 108 16.60 -19.72 -2.72
C VAL A 108 17.01 -19.31 -1.31
N ASP A 109 18.31 -19.20 -1.02
CA ASP A 109 18.76 -18.67 0.28
C ASP A 109 18.54 -17.15 0.37
N VAL A 110 17.71 -16.73 1.33
CA VAL A 110 17.39 -15.31 1.58
C VAL A 110 18.28 -14.67 2.63
N SER A 111 19.19 -15.41 3.27
CA SER A 111 20.14 -14.86 4.25
C SER A 111 20.96 -13.68 3.72
N PRO A 112 21.39 -13.66 2.43
CA PRO A 112 22.17 -12.55 1.88
C PRO A 112 21.42 -11.21 1.80
N ILE A 113 20.08 -11.22 1.72
CA ILE A 113 19.28 -9.99 1.58
C ILE A 113 18.89 -9.38 2.93
N VAL A 114 18.98 -10.14 4.03
CA VAL A 114 18.62 -9.69 5.38
C VAL A 114 19.33 -8.39 5.80
N PRO A 115 20.67 -8.23 5.61
CA PRO A 115 21.34 -6.97 5.97
C PRO A 115 20.83 -5.77 5.15
N ALA A 116 20.47 -6.00 3.89
CA ALA A 116 19.99 -4.95 3.01
C ALA A 116 18.56 -4.53 3.38
N LEU A 117 17.68 -5.49 3.70
CA LEU A 117 16.34 -5.22 4.25
C LEU A 117 16.44 -4.43 5.57
N ARG A 118 17.33 -4.84 6.48
CA ARG A 118 17.56 -4.14 7.74
C ARG A 118 17.94 -2.68 7.50
N ASN A 119 19.00 -2.43 6.74
CA ASN A 119 19.47 -1.07 6.49
C ASN A 119 18.37 -0.20 5.87
N PHE A 120 17.67 -0.74 4.88
CA PHE A 120 16.63 -0.01 4.18
C PHE A 120 15.43 0.33 5.09
N PHE A 121 14.91 -0.65 5.82
CA PHE A 121 13.71 -0.47 6.64
C PHE A 121 13.99 0.21 7.99
N ASP A 122 15.18 0.04 8.57
CA ASP A 122 15.59 0.80 9.76
C ASP A 122 15.62 2.29 9.44
N ASP A 123 16.18 2.68 8.29
CA ASP A 123 16.18 4.07 7.83
C ASP A 123 14.75 4.55 7.56
N ALA A 124 13.96 3.78 6.81
CA ALA A 124 12.60 4.16 6.45
C ALA A 124 11.67 4.34 7.66
N LEU A 125 11.79 3.49 8.69
CA LEU A 125 10.98 3.58 9.92
C LEU A 125 11.41 4.73 10.85
N ASN A 126 12.65 5.22 10.71
CA ASN A 126 13.17 6.34 11.48
C ASN A 126 12.95 7.70 10.78
N SER A 127 12.69 7.71 9.47
CA SER A 127 12.36 8.89 8.69
C SER A 127 10.86 9.22 8.74
N THR A 128 10.52 10.50 8.57
CA THR A 128 9.11 10.88 8.39
C THR A 128 8.62 10.50 6.99
N VAL A 129 7.32 10.27 6.81
CA VAL A 129 6.73 9.92 5.49
C VAL A 129 7.08 10.97 4.41
N SER A 130 7.25 12.23 4.81
CA SER A 130 7.66 13.34 3.94
C SER A 130 9.11 13.26 3.46
N GLU A 131 9.97 12.51 4.15
CA GLU A 131 11.39 12.30 3.84
C GLU A 131 11.64 10.97 3.11
N LEU A 132 10.63 10.10 3.02
CA LEU A 132 10.69 8.86 2.26
C LEU A 132 10.72 9.16 0.76
N ASN A 133 11.92 9.24 0.20
CA ASN A 133 12.11 9.35 -1.23
C ASN A 133 11.82 8.00 -1.90
N PHE A 134 10.67 7.89 -2.58
CA PHE A 134 10.25 6.70 -3.32
C PHE A 134 11.30 6.17 -4.29
N LYS A 135 12.13 7.06 -4.86
CA LYS A 135 13.26 6.68 -5.71
C LYS A 135 14.35 5.97 -4.92
N THR A 136 14.70 6.47 -3.74
CA THR A 136 15.66 5.81 -2.83
C THR A 136 15.17 4.45 -2.35
N ILE A 137 13.86 4.30 -2.16
CA ILE A 137 13.21 3.03 -1.84
C ILE A 137 13.38 2.03 -2.99
N VAL A 138 12.98 2.42 -4.20
CA VAL A 138 13.07 1.55 -5.38
C VAL A 138 14.53 1.21 -5.72
N ASP A 139 15.44 2.17 -5.61
CA ASP A 139 16.88 1.97 -5.86
C ASP A 139 17.50 1.01 -4.80
N GLY A 140 17.10 1.15 -3.53
CA GLY A 140 17.54 0.26 -2.44
C GLY A 140 17.02 -1.18 -2.58
N PHE A 141 15.76 -1.34 -2.97
CA PHE A 141 15.19 -2.65 -3.30
C PHE A 141 15.86 -3.29 -4.51
N GLY A 142 16.21 -2.50 -5.53
CA GLY A 142 16.98 -2.97 -6.68
C GLY A 142 18.30 -3.61 -6.26
N CYS A 143 19.05 -2.98 -5.34
CA CYS A 143 20.28 -3.53 -4.79
C CYS A 143 20.08 -4.85 -4.00
N CYS A 144 18.90 -5.06 -3.39
CA CYS A 144 18.57 -6.30 -2.69
C CYS A 144 18.26 -7.46 -3.65
N LEU A 145 17.75 -7.17 -4.86
CA LEU A 145 17.29 -8.17 -5.83
C LEU A 145 18.35 -8.55 -6.87
N ILE A 146 19.35 -7.70 -7.11
CA ILE A 146 20.49 -8.00 -8.02
C ILE A 146 21.24 -9.30 -7.66
N PRO A 147 21.47 -9.67 -6.38
CA PRO A 147 22.17 -10.91 -6.04
C PRO A 147 21.39 -12.20 -6.38
N ILE A 148 20.12 -12.09 -6.76
CA ILE A 148 19.22 -13.23 -7.05
C ILE A 148 19.18 -13.53 -8.57
N SER A 149 19.87 -12.73 -9.39
CA SER A 149 20.02 -13.03 -10.82
C SER A 149 20.99 -14.19 -11.03
N ILE A 150 20.44 -15.36 -11.36
CA ILE A 150 21.19 -16.48 -11.97
C ILE A 150 21.52 -16.12 -13.42
#